data_AF-A0A376TN69-F1
#
_entry.id   AF-A0A376TN69-F1
#
_cell.length_a   1.000
_cell.length_b   1.000
_cell.length_c   1.000
_cell.angle_alpha   90.00
_cell.angle_beta   90.00
_cell.angle_gamma   90.00
#
_symmetry.space_group_name_H-M   'P 1'
#
loop_
_entity.id
_entity.type
_entity.pdbx_description
1 polymer ?
#
loop_
_entity_poly.entity_id
_entity_poly.type
_entity_poly.pdbx_seq_one_letter_code
_entity_poly.pdbx_strand_id
1 'polypeptide(L)' 'MAKKVQAYVKLQVAAGMANPSPPVGPALGQQGVNIMEFCKAFNAKN' A
#
# COMPACT_ATOMS: atom_id res chain seq x y z
N MET A 1 0.63 20.78 -13.46
CA MET A 1 0.45 21.20 -12.05
C MET A 1 0.83 20.03 -11.16
N ALA A 2 1.85 20.16 -10.31
CA ALA A 2 2.28 19.07 -9.44
C ALA A 2 1.24 18.87 -8.33
N LYS A 3 0.69 17.66 -8.21
CA LYS A 3 -0.27 17.35 -7.13
C LYS A 3 0.46 17.44 -5.79
N LYS A 4 -0.13 18.15 -4.83
CA LYS A 4 0.36 18.19 -3.45
C LYS A 4 0.26 16.78 -2.85
N VAL A 5 1.30 16.34 -2.15
CA VAL A 5 1.28 15.07 -1.41
C VAL A 5 0.22 15.19 -0.31
N GLN A 6 -0.75 14.27 -0.30
CA GLN A 6 -1.84 14.26 0.69
C GLN A 6 -1.41 13.66 2.02
N ALA A 7 -0.64 12.57 1.99
CA ALA A 7 -0.12 11.90 3.17
C ALA A 7 1.11 11.05 2.84
N TYR A 8 1.90 10.73 3.87
CA TYR A 8 2.98 9.75 3.80
C TYR A 8 2.61 8.53 4.64
N VAL A 9 2.71 7.35 4.05
CA VAL A 9 2.44 6.07 4.71
C VAL A 9 3.71 5.24 4.72
N LYS A 10 4.19 4.88 5.92
CA LYS A 10 5.33 3.97 6.10
C LYS A 10 4.80 2.59 6.49
N LEU A 11 5.11 1.60 5.68
CA LEU A 11 4.73 0.21 5.87
C LEU A 11 5.96 -0.66 5.71
N GLN A 12 6.10 -1.64 6.58
CA GLN A 12 7.15 -2.64 6.52
C GLN A 12 6.49 -3.97 6.19
N VAL A 13 6.82 -4.54 5.03
CA VAL A 13 6.20 -5.75 4.49
C VAL A 13 7.30 -6.61 3.90
N ALA A 14 7.28 -7.91 4.18
CA ALA A 14 8.20 -8.85 3.55
C ALA A 14 7.88 -8.96 2.05
N ALA A 15 8.92 -9.04 1.21
CA ALA A 15 8.77 -9.15 -0.24
C ALA A 15 7.88 -10.35 -0.60
N GLY A 16 6.95 -10.16 -1.54
CA GLY A 16 6.01 -11.21 -1.95
C GLY A 16 4.90 -11.55 -0.94
N MET A 17 4.88 -10.92 0.25
CA MET A 17 3.90 -11.18 1.31
C MET A 17 2.98 -9.99 1.64
N ALA A 18 2.74 -9.08 0.70
CA ALA A 18 1.72 -8.05 0.86
C ALA A 18 0.32 -8.66 0.84
N ASN A 19 -0.45 -8.40 1.90
CA ASN A 19 -1.83 -8.84 2.06
C ASN A 19 -2.70 -7.69 2.62
N PRO A 20 -4.03 -7.75 2.48
CA PRO A 20 -4.94 -6.71 3.00
C PRO A 20 -5.10 -6.71 4.53
N SER A 21 -4.30 -7.49 5.26
CA SER A 21 -4.31 -7.51 6.72
C SER A 21 -3.61 -6.28 7.30
N PRO A 22 -3.83 -5.94 8.59
CA PRO A 22 -3.01 -4.97 9.28
C PRO A 22 -1.52 -5.36 9.19
N PRO A 23 -0.59 -4.44 8.87
CA PRO A 23 -0.75 -2.97 8.84
C PRO A 23 -1.14 -2.38 7.46
N VAL A 24 -1.06 -3.15 6.37
CA VAL A 24 -1.21 -2.66 4.99
C VAL A 24 -2.66 -2.23 4.68
N GLY A 25 -3.63 -3.07 5.05
CA GLY A 25 -5.05 -2.81 4.77
C GLY A 25 -5.54 -1.50 5.37
N PRO A 26 -5.42 -1.29 6.69
CA PRO A 26 -5.81 -0.04 7.34
C PRO A 26 -5.05 1.18 6.80
N ALA A 27 -3.73 1.10 6.61
CA ALA A 27 -2.92 2.25 6.24
C ALA A 27 -3.18 2.74 4.80
N LEU A 28 -3.39 1.81 3.86
CA LEU A 28 -3.73 2.15 2.48
C LEU A 28 -5.22 2.50 2.35
N GLY A 29 -6.10 1.77 3.04
CA GLY A 29 -7.54 2.02 3.03
C GLY A 29 -7.92 3.39 3.61
N GLN A 30 -7.25 3.83 4.68
CA GLN A 30 -7.44 5.18 5.24
C GLN A 30 -7.09 6.31 4.25
N GLN A 31 -6.24 6.03 3.27
CA GLN A 31 -5.85 6.99 2.22
C GLN A 31 -6.66 6.79 0.93
N GLY A 32 -7.65 5.89 0.93
CA GLY A 32 -8.44 5.57 -0.26
C GLY A 32 -7.64 4.85 -1.36
N VAL A 33 -6.51 4.23 -1.01
CA VAL A 33 -5.66 3.49 -1.96
C VAL A 33 -6.20 2.07 -2.11
N ASN A 34 -6.18 1.56 -3.34
CA ASN A 34 -6.69 0.23 -3.65
C ASN A 34 -5.74 -0.87 -3.10
N ILE A 35 -6.12 -1.47 -1.97
CA ILE A 35 -5.28 -2.41 -1.21
C ILE A 35 -4.93 -3.64 -2.06
N MET A 36 -5.89 -4.19 -2.80
CA MET A 36 -5.68 -5.43 -3.57
C MET A 36 -4.72 -5.21 -4.75
N GLU A 37 -4.83 -4.05 -5.40
CA GLU A 37 -3.92 -3.65 -6.47
C GLU A 37 -2.51 -3.42 -5.93
N PHE A 38 -2.39 -2.75 -4.78
CA PHE A 38 -1.10 -2.60 -4.10
C PHE A 38 -0.48 -3.95 -3.74
N CYS A 39 -1.25 -4.86 -3.15
CA CYS A 39 -0.75 -6.18 -2.76
C CYS A 39 -0.25 -6.96 -3.98
N LYS A 40 -1.01 -6.95 -5.09
CA LYS A 40 -0.57 -7.58 -6.34
C LYS A 40 0.68 -6.92 -6.92
N ALA A 41 0.72 -5.59 -7.01
CA ALA A 41 1.85 -4.85 -7.56
C ALA A 41 3.12 -4.99 -6.70
N PHE A 42 2.98 -5.04 -5.37
CA PHE A 42 4.09 -5.25 -4.44
C PHE A 42 4.60 -6.69 -4.51
N ASN A 43 3.71 -7.68 -4.60
CA ASN A 43 4.11 -9.09 -4.70
C ASN A 43 4.66 -9.46 -6.08
N ALA A 44 4.23 -8.76 -7.14
CA ALA A 44 4.70 -8.96 -8.49
C ALA A 44 6.01 -8.19 -8.81
N LYS A 45 6.35 -7.17 -8.02
CA LYS A 45 7.67 -6.53 -8.06
C LYS A 45 8.71 -7.45 -7.42
N ASN A 46 9.17 -8.44 -8.20
CA ASN A 46 10.48 -9.05 -8.04
C ASN A 46 11.47 -8.40 -8.99
#